data_AF-A0A7J8AI92-F1
#
_entry.id   AF-A0A7J8AI92-F1
#
_cell.length_a   1.000
_cell.length_b   1.000
_cell.length_c   1.000
_cell.angle_alpha   90.00
_cell.angle_beta   90.00
_cell.angle_gamma   90.00
#
_symmetry.space_group_name_H-M   'P 1'
#
loop_
_entity.id
_entity.type
_entity.pdbx_description
1 polymer ?
#
loop_
_entity_poly.entity_id
_entity_poly.type
_entity_poly.pdbx_seq_one_letter_code
_entity_poly.pdbx_strand_id
1 'polypeptide(L)'
;MAAPSGKGARAPEAPGCGPRPPARDLVDSVDDVEGLYVAVERCPLCNTTRRRLTCAKCVQNGDFVYFDGRDRERFIDKKERLSRLKSKQEEFQKEVLKAMEGKWISDQLRWKIMSCKMRIEQLKQTICKGNEEMKKNSEGLLKTKEKNQKLYTRAQRHQEKKEKIQRHNRKLGDLVEKKTIDLKSHYERLADLRRSHILELTSVIFPIEEVKTGARDPADVSSESDSAMTSSTVSKLAEARRTTYHSGRWVCDDHNGDTSISITGPWISLPNNGDYSAYYNWVEEKKTTQGPDMEHNNPAYTISAALCYATQLANILSHILDINLPKKLCNSEFCGENLSRQKFTRAVKKLNANILYLCFSQHVNLDQLQPLHTLRNLMYLVSPNSEHLGRCRLCILGWDTA
;
A
#
# COMPACT_ATOMS: atom_id res chain seq x y z
N MET A 1 10.02 5.41 20.73
CA MET A 1 11.35 5.00 21.24
C MET A 1 11.32 5.20 22.75
N ALA A 2 11.43 4.10 23.49
CA ALA A 2 11.28 4.04 24.94
C ALA A 2 12.58 4.45 25.67
N ALA A 3 12.41 4.91 26.91
CA ALA A 3 13.42 5.52 27.78
C ALA A 3 14.53 4.56 28.26
N PRO A 4 15.66 5.11 28.78
CA PRO A 4 16.79 4.37 29.34
C PRO A 4 16.73 4.26 30.88
N SER A 5 17.40 3.25 31.43
CA SER A 5 17.76 3.10 32.86
C SER A 5 18.89 2.06 32.92
N GLY A 6 19.97 2.11 33.70
CA GLY A 6 20.41 2.94 34.81
C GLY A 6 21.44 2.09 35.58
N LYS A 7 22.70 2.54 35.69
CA LYS A 7 23.78 1.86 36.44
C LYS A 7 23.91 2.48 37.84
N GLY A 8 24.17 1.65 38.86
CA GLY A 8 25.25 1.92 39.83
C GLY A 8 24.91 2.08 41.33
N ALA A 9 25.42 1.11 42.11
CA ALA A 9 26.22 1.23 43.35
C ALA A 9 25.59 1.36 44.77
N ARG A 10 25.74 0.24 45.50
CA ARG A 10 26.18 -0.03 46.91
C ARG A 10 26.17 1.09 47.98
N ALA A 11 25.70 0.68 49.17
CA ALA A 11 26.01 1.23 50.50
C ALA A 11 26.61 0.12 51.41
N PRO A 12 27.41 0.45 52.44
CA PRO A 12 27.73 -0.46 53.54
C PRO A 12 27.17 0.00 54.90
N GLU A 13 26.75 -0.96 55.71
CA GLU A 13 26.39 -0.82 57.13
C GLU A 13 27.54 -1.25 58.06
N ALA A 14 27.55 -0.69 59.26
CA ALA A 14 28.24 -1.13 60.48
C ALA A 14 27.30 -0.80 61.67
N PRO A 15 27.59 -1.06 62.98
CA PRO A 15 28.70 -1.79 63.63
C PRO A 15 28.26 -2.67 64.85
N GLY A 16 29.20 -3.27 65.61
CA GLY A 16 28.89 -3.79 66.96
C GLY A 16 30.04 -4.35 67.81
N CYS A 17 30.11 -3.84 69.06
CA CYS A 17 30.74 -4.37 70.30
C CYS A 17 32.24 -4.14 70.61
N GLY A 18 32.50 -3.60 71.81
CA GLY A 18 33.79 -3.14 72.34
C GLY A 18 34.48 -4.08 73.36
N PRO A 19 35.53 -3.62 74.07
CA PRO A 19 36.35 -4.45 74.96
C PRO A 19 36.17 -4.17 76.47
N ARG A 20 36.36 -5.22 77.29
CA ARG A 20 36.49 -5.24 78.76
C ARG A 20 37.95 -4.98 79.22
N PRO A 21 38.19 -4.52 80.48
CA PRO A 21 39.52 -4.50 81.11
C PRO A 21 39.72 -5.63 82.15
N PRO A 22 40.97 -5.95 82.56
CA PRO A 22 41.25 -6.96 83.58
C PRO A 22 41.46 -6.39 84.99
N ALA A 23 41.16 -7.22 85.99
CA ALA A 23 41.32 -7.00 87.42
C ALA A 23 42.74 -7.32 87.92
N ARG A 24 43.11 -6.72 89.05
CA ARG A 24 44.34 -6.96 89.83
C ARG A 24 44.05 -7.93 90.97
N ASP A 25 45.00 -8.81 91.28
CA ASP A 25 45.06 -9.56 92.53
C ASP A 25 46.36 -9.26 93.31
N LEU A 26 46.19 -9.16 94.63
CA LEU A 26 47.19 -9.13 95.70
C LEU A 26 47.74 -10.54 95.96
N VAL A 27 48.84 -10.70 96.72
CA VAL A 27 48.87 -11.25 98.11
C VAL A 27 50.34 -11.37 98.59
N ASP A 28 50.54 -11.03 99.86
CA ASP A 28 51.70 -11.16 100.76
C ASP A 28 52.18 -12.61 101.00
N SER A 29 53.45 -12.78 101.39
CA SER A 29 53.84 -13.84 102.34
C SER A 29 55.23 -13.58 102.94
N VAL A 30 55.31 -13.68 104.27
CA VAL A 30 56.53 -13.68 105.10
C VAL A 30 56.50 -14.98 105.89
N ASP A 31 57.60 -15.74 105.89
CA ASP A 31 57.85 -16.81 106.87
C ASP A 31 59.22 -16.63 107.53
N ASP A 32 59.22 -16.73 108.86
CA ASP A 32 60.35 -16.72 109.78
C ASP A 32 60.97 -18.13 109.88
N VAL A 33 62.32 -18.22 109.98
CA VAL A 33 63.01 -19.39 110.56
C VAL A 33 64.15 -18.93 111.49
N GLU A 34 64.23 -19.62 112.61
CA GLU A 34 64.88 -19.37 113.90
C GLU A 34 66.38 -19.76 113.95
N GLY A 35 67.17 -19.03 114.76
CA GLY A 35 68.53 -19.38 115.25
C GLY A 35 69.55 -18.27 114.95
N LEU A 36 70.22 -17.57 115.88
CA LEU A 36 70.86 -17.88 117.16
C LEU A 36 70.74 -16.67 118.14
N TYR A 37 71.09 -16.89 119.40
CA TYR A 37 70.91 -16.00 120.57
C TYR A 37 71.62 -14.62 120.56
N VAL A 38 71.09 -13.75 121.45
CA VAL A 38 71.72 -12.62 122.18
C VAL A 38 71.32 -11.21 121.70
N ALA A 39 70.97 -10.37 122.70
CA ALA A 39 70.43 -9.02 122.68
C ALA A 39 68.94 -8.90 122.29
N VAL A 40 68.08 -8.77 123.30
CA VAL A 40 66.70 -8.28 123.12
C VAL A 40 66.79 -6.77 122.86
N GLU A 41 67.15 -6.38 121.64
CA GLU A 41 67.02 -4.99 121.21
C GLU A 41 65.54 -4.66 121.02
N ARG A 42 65.09 -3.62 121.71
CA ARG A 42 63.72 -3.12 121.60
C ARG A 42 63.57 -2.40 120.27
N CYS A 43 62.42 -2.56 119.60
CA CYS A 43 62.15 -1.77 118.41
C CYS A 43 62.24 -0.27 118.75
N PRO A 44 63.07 0.54 118.07
CA PRO A 44 63.27 1.94 118.41
C PRO A 44 62.04 2.82 118.13
N LEU A 45 61.01 2.26 117.48
CA LEU A 45 59.78 2.96 117.12
C LEU A 45 58.64 2.72 118.12
N CYS A 46 58.54 1.53 118.72
CA CYS A 46 57.44 1.15 119.63
C CYS A 46 57.89 0.44 120.91
N ASN A 47 59.21 0.30 121.10
CA ASN A 47 59.88 -0.31 122.24
C ASN A 47 59.48 -1.75 122.60
N THR A 48 58.77 -2.45 121.71
CA THR A 48 58.34 -3.84 121.90
C THR A 48 59.47 -4.82 121.51
N THR A 49 59.64 -5.90 122.27
CA THR A 49 60.76 -6.83 122.16
C THR A 49 60.54 -7.88 121.07
N ARG A 50 61.13 -7.69 119.87
CA ARG A 50 61.21 -8.71 118.80
C ARG A 50 62.48 -8.56 117.94
N ARG A 51 62.94 -9.68 117.36
CA ARG A 51 64.27 -9.94 116.74
C ARG A 51 64.69 -9.15 115.48
N ARG A 52 63.98 -8.10 115.07
CA ARG A 52 64.40 -7.28 113.91
C ARG A 52 64.43 -5.80 114.32
N LEU A 53 65.44 -5.06 113.82
CA LEU A 53 65.70 -3.62 114.05
C LEU A 53 64.42 -2.76 114.00
N THR A 54 63.42 -3.16 113.22
CA THR A 54 62.03 -2.71 113.35
C THR A 54 61.10 -3.93 113.32
N CYS A 55 60.05 -3.96 114.15
CA CYS A 55 59.17 -5.13 114.21
C CYS A 55 58.24 -5.18 112.98
N ALA A 56 57.83 -6.38 112.55
CA ALA A 56 56.92 -6.57 111.40
C ALA A 56 55.63 -5.74 111.52
N LYS A 57 55.14 -5.53 112.76
CA LYS A 57 53.98 -4.68 113.05
C LYS A 57 54.23 -3.20 112.72
N CYS A 58 55.41 -2.65 113.04
CA CYS A 58 55.76 -1.27 112.66
C CYS A 58 56.02 -1.13 111.15
N VAL A 59 56.54 -2.15 110.48
CA VAL A 59 56.70 -2.15 109.02
C VAL A 59 55.35 -2.24 108.31
N GLN A 60 54.47 -3.14 108.73
CA GLN A 60 53.10 -3.28 108.21
C GLN A 60 52.23 -2.04 108.49
N ASN A 61 52.39 -1.43 109.68
CA ASN A 61 51.74 -0.18 110.02
C ASN A 61 52.40 1.05 109.36
N GLY A 62 53.55 0.89 108.68
CA GLY A 62 54.23 1.98 107.99
C GLY A 62 54.93 3.01 108.89
N ASP A 63 55.21 2.67 110.15
CA ASP A 63 55.73 3.59 111.18
C ASP A 63 57.25 3.80 111.13
N PHE A 64 57.90 3.53 109.99
CA PHE A 64 59.35 3.65 109.81
C PHE A 64 59.74 4.90 109.02
N VAL A 65 61.00 5.33 109.19
CA VAL A 65 61.58 6.56 108.65
C VAL A 65 62.90 6.22 107.93
N TYR A 66 63.34 7.04 106.97
CA TYR A 66 64.65 6.84 106.34
C TYR A 66 65.77 7.08 107.37
N PHE A 67 66.72 6.12 107.46
CA PHE A 67 67.81 6.15 108.45
C PHE A 67 68.85 7.26 108.22
N ASP A 68 68.87 7.89 107.05
CA ASP A 68 69.87 8.90 106.67
C ASP A 68 69.58 10.33 107.21
N GLY A 69 68.49 10.49 107.97
CA GLY A 69 68.15 11.73 108.67
C GLY A 69 67.66 12.87 107.78
N ARG A 70 67.57 12.68 106.46
CA ARG A 70 67.14 13.74 105.51
C ARG A 70 65.63 13.93 105.46
N ASP A 71 64.85 12.90 105.77
CA ASP A 71 63.39 12.96 105.75
C ASP A 71 62.87 12.30 107.03
N ARG A 72 62.29 13.11 107.94
CA ARG A 72 61.79 12.65 109.26
C ARG A 72 60.34 12.14 109.23
N GLU A 73 59.69 12.21 108.08
CA GLU A 73 58.30 11.80 107.85
C GLU A 73 58.18 10.26 107.83
N ARG A 74 57.19 9.69 108.54
CA ARG A 74 56.98 8.23 108.53
C ARG A 74 56.36 7.81 107.19
N PHE A 75 56.63 6.57 106.77
CA PHE A 75 56.06 6.05 105.52
C PHE A 75 54.52 6.08 105.49
N ILE A 76 53.87 5.85 106.64
CA ILE A 76 52.41 5.98 106.79
C ILE A 76 51.93 7.40 106.50
N ASP A 77 52.63 8.44 106.97
CA ASP A 77 52.29 9.84 106.73
C ASP A 77 52.45 10.20 105.25
N LYS A 78 53.50 9.68 104.59
CA LYS A 78 53.74 9.86 103.16
C LYS A 78 52.69 9.16 102.29
N LYS A 79 52.26 7.96 102.68
CA LYS A 79 51.17 7.20 102.04
C LYS A 79 49.83 7.89 102.24
N GLU A 80 49.56 8.42 103.43
CA GLU A 80 48.35 9.19 103.72
C GLU A 80 48.32 10.51 102.94
N ARG A 81 49.46 11.21 102.83
CA ARG A 81 49.62 12.40 101.98
C ARG A 81 49.38 12.08 100.50
N LEU A 82 49.92 10.98 99.99
CA LEU A 82 49.65 10.53 98.62
C LEU A 82 48.16 10.20 98.43
N SER A 83 47.52 9.57 99.40
CA SER A 83 46.08 9.29 99.38
C SER A 83 45.24 10.57 99.36
N ARG A 84 45.61 11.56 100.19
CA ARG A 84 45.01 12.90 100.21
C ARG A 84 45.19 13.63 98.86
N LEU A 85 46.38 13.56 98.26
CA LEU A 85 46.65 14.18 96.95
C LEU A 85 45.88 13.50 95.82
N LYS A 86 45.77 12.17 95.83
CA LYS A 86 44.93 11.41 94.87
C LYS A 86 43.45 11.76 95.02
N SER A 87 42.96 11.84 96.26
CA SER A 87 41.57 12.25 96.53
C SER A 87 41.31 13.67 96.00
N LYS A 88 42.23 14.62 96.23
CA LYS A 88 42.14 15.97 95.66
C LYS A 88 42.23 15.98 94.14
N GLN A 89 43.05 15.12 93.54
CA GLN A 89 43.15 14.99 92.08
C GLN A 89 41.82 14.50 91.49
N GLU A 90 41.20 13.49 92.09
CA GLU A 90 39.88 12.99 91.68
C GLU A 90 38.79 14.05 91.86
N GLU A 91 38.86 14.83 92.94
CA GLU A 91 37.95 15.93 93.22
C GLU A 91 38.06 17.03 92.17
N PHE A 92 39.28 17.47 91.84
CA PHE A 92 39.52 18.41 90.75
C PHE A 92 39.08 17.86 89.39
N GLN A 93 39.30 16.58 89.11
CA GLN A 93 38.81 15.96 87.87
C GLN A 93 37.29 16.00 87.77
N LYS A 94 36.57 15.75 88.88
CA LYS A 94 35.10 15.84 88.93
C LYS A 94 34.64 17.29 88.74
N GLU A 95 35.30 18.26 89.36
CA GLU A 95 34.97 19.68 89.20
C GLU A 95 35.18 20.15 87.75
N VAL A 96 36.27 19.75 87.11
CA VAL A 96 36.54 20.07 85.70
C VAL A 96 35.49 19.45 84.78
N LEU A 97 35.13 18.19 84.98
CA LEU A 97 34.06 17.54 84.20
C LEU A 97 32.72 18.25 84.39
N LYS A 98 32.37 18.61 85.64
CA LYS A 98 31.14 19.34 85.96
C LYS A 98 31.12 20.74 85.34
N ALA A 99 32.26 21.43 85.32
CA ALA A 99 32.38 22.74 84.66
C ALA A 99 32.29 22.64 83.13
N MET A 100 32.78 21.55 82.53
CA MET A 100 32.69 21.32 81.08
C MET A 100 31.30 20.89 80.60
N GLU A 101 30.51 20.20 81.45
CA GLU A 101 29.18 19.69 81.10
C GLU A 101 28.24 20.77 80.54
N GLY A 102 28.18 21.95 81.18
CA GLY A 102 27.33 23.04 80.73
C GLY A 102 27.72 23.57 79.33
N LYS A 103 29.02 23.61 79.03
CA LYS A 103 29.53 23.98 77.71
C LYS A 103 29.21 22.90 76.67
N TRP A 104 29.39 21.63 77.03
CA TRP A 104 29.07 20.49 76.17
C TRP A 104 27.58 20.47 75.77
N ILE A 105 26.66 20.61 76.72
CA ILE A 105 25.21 20.68 76.45
C ILE A 105 24.89 21.87 75.54
N SER A 106 25.46 23.04 75.81
CA SER A 106 25.25 24.25 75.01
C SER A 106 25.70 24.08 73.56
N ASP A 107 26.87 23.47 73.36
CA ASP A 107 27.40 23.23 72.02
C ASP A 107 26.59 22.14 71.29
N GLN A 108 26.15 21.09 71.98
CA GLN A 108 25.26 20.09 71.42
C GLN A 108 23.93 20.70 70.93
N LEU A 109 23.32 21.59 71.74
CA LEU A 109 22.10 22.31 71.35
C LEU A 109 22.37 23.27 70.19
N ARG A 110 23.49 23.99 70.18
CA ARG A 110 23.90 24.83 69.05
C ARG A 110 24.00 24.02 67.75
N TRP A 111 24.61 22.84 67.78
CA TRP A 111 24.68 21.95 66.62
C TRP A 111 23.30 21.49 66.14
N LYS A 112 22.41 21.10 67.06
CA LYS A 112 21.03 20.72 66.72
C LYS A 112 20.24 21.87 66.08
N ILE A 113 20.35 23.08 66.65
CA ILE A 113 19.72 24.28 66.11
C ILE A 113 20.26 24.59 64.72
N MET A 114 21.58 24.53 64.53
CA MET A 114 22.21 24.77 63.22
C MET A 114 21.78 23.74 62.18
N SER A 115 21.74 22.46 62.55
CA SER A 115 21.24 21.39 61.67
C SER A 115 19.77 21.63 61.27
N CYS A 116 18.92 21.98 62.23
CA CYS A 116 17.51 22.30 61.95
C CYS A 116 17.37 23.53 61.03
N LYS A 117 18.13 24.60 61.28
CA LYS A 117 18.13 25.80 60.43
C LYS A 117 18.54 25.46 58.99
N MET A 118 19.59 24.66 58.83
CA MET A 118 20.05 24.22 57.50
C MET A 118 18.97 23.38 56.80
N ARG A 119 18.30 22.48 57.52
CA ARG A 119 17.20 21.67 56.99
C ARG A 119 16.01 22.54 56.55
N ILE A 120 15.63 23.53 57.36
CA ILE A 120 14.56 24.48 57.02
C ILE A 120 14.90 25.23 55.74
N GLU A 121 16.14 25.70 55.58
CA GLU A 121 16.56 26.44 54.40
C GLU A 121 16.54 25.56 53.13
N GLN A 122 17.00 24.31 53.24
CA GLN A 122 16.90 23.33 52.15
C GLN A 122 15.43 23.11 51.74
N LEU A 123 14.52 22.93 52.70
CA LEU A 123 13.10 22.75 52.43
C LEU A 123 12.48 23.96 51.74
N LYS A 124 12.81 25.18 52.20
CA LYS A 124 12.36 26.42 51.56
C LYS A 124 12.81 26.49 50.09
N GLN A 125 14.08 26.18 49.82
CA GLN A 125 14.59 26.16 48.45
C GLN A 125 13.89 25.12 47.58
N THR A 126 13.61 23.93 48.10
CA THR A 126 12.84 22.90 47.38
C THR A 126 11.42 23.36 47.07
N ILE A 127 10.74 23.99 48.03
CA ILE A 127 9.38 24.53 47.83
C ILE A 127 9.39 25.64 46.77
N CYS A 128 10.35 26.58 46.82
CA CYS A 128 10.47 27.63 45.81
C CYS A 128 10.68 27.06 44.41
N LYS A 129 11.59 26.10 44.25
CA LYS A 129 11.83 25.42 42.96
C LYS A 129 10.57 24.70 42.46
N GLY A 130 9.89 23.95 43.32
CA GLY A 130 8.65 23.27 42.97
C GLY A 130 7.54 24.24 42.52
N ASN A 131 7.40 25.38 43.20
CA ASN A 131 6.42 26.40 42.83
C ASN A 131 6.74 27.06 41.47
N GLU A 132 8.00 27.34 41.19
CA GLU A 132 8.43 27.86 39.88
C GLU A 132 8.16 26.86 38.75
N GLU A 133 8.45 25.57 38.97
CA GLU A 133 8.16 24.50 38.01
C GLU A 133 6.66 24.35 37.79
N MET A 134 5.86 24.38 38.86
CA MET A 134 4.40 24.34 38.77
C MET A 134 3.85 25.53 37.96
N LYS A 135 4.39 26.73 38.15
CA LYS A 135 4.01 27.91 37.38
C LYS A 135 4.35 27.75 35.90
N LYS A 136 5.58 27.31 35.58
CA LYS A 136 6.02 27.04 34.20
C LYS A 136 5.15 25.98 33.52
N ASN A 137 4.83 24.90 34.23
CA ASN A 137 3.98 23.83 33.73
C ASN A 137 2.54 24.30 33.48
N SER A 138 1.98 25.10 34.39
CA SER A 138 0.64 25.69 34.24
C SER A 138 0.57 26.63 33.03
N GLU A 139 1.55 27.49 32.83
CA GLU A 139 1.64 28.36 31.65
C GLU A 139 1.79 27.55 30.35
N GLY A 140 2.61 26.49 30.38
CA GLY A 140 2.78 25.57 29.25
C GLY A 140 1.49 24.81 28.89
N LEU A 141 0.73 24.39 29.90
CA LEU A 141 -0.57 23.72 29.73
C LEU A 141 -1.59 24.67 29.08
N LEU A 142 -1.67 25.93 29.54
CA LEU A 142 -2.59 26.92 28.99
C LEU A 142 -2.28 27.19 27.50
N LYS A 143 -1.01 27.42 27.14
CA LYS A 143 -0.59 27.59 25.75
C LYS A 143 -0.94 26.39 24.87
N THR A 144 -0.81 25.18 25.41
CA THR A 144 -1.18 23.95 24.69
C THR A 144 -2.68 23.84 24.49
N LYS A 145 -3.48 24.19 25.50
CA LYS A 145 -4.95 24.21 25.43
C LYS A 145 -5.44 25.18 24.35
N GLU A 146 -4.88 26.38 24.29
CA GLU A 146 -5.20 27.37 23.25
C GLU A 146 -4.85 26.88 21.84
N LYS A 147 -3.67 26.25 21.67
CA LYS A 147 -3.28 25.66 20.39
C LYS A 147 -4.26 24.56 19.97
N ASN A 148 -4.62 23.66 20.90
CA ASN A 148 -5.57 22.60 20.63
C ASN A 148 -6.95 23.16 20.25
N GLN A 149 -7.43 24.20 20.94
CA GLN A 149 -8.70 24.83 20.59
C GLN A 149 -8.68 25.40 19.16
N LYS A 150 -7.60 26.07 18.75
CA LYS A 150 -7.42 26.56 17.37
C LYS A 150 -7.43 25.42 16.35
N LEU A 151 -6.81 24.29 16.67
CA LEU A 151 -6.82 23.10 15.82
C LEU A 151 -8.23 22.51 15.70
N TYR A 152 -9.00 22.42 16.80
CA TYR A 152 -10.39 21.95 16.77
C TYR A 152 -11.27 22.84 15.87
N THR A 153 -11.20 24.17 16.02
CA THR A 153 -11.96 25.09 15.16
C THR A 153 -11.53 24.99 13.68
N ARG A 154 -10.25 24.73 13.41
CA ARG A 154 -9.77 24.51 12.03
C ARG A 154 -10.28 23.18 11.47
N ALA A 155 -10.27 22.11 12.26
CA ALA A 155 -10.79 20.80 11.88
C ALA A 155 -12.29 20.87 11.55
N GLN A 156 -13.08 21.57 12.37
CA GLN A 156 -14.51 21.76 12.12
C GLN A 156 -14.78 22.47 10.78
N ARG A 157 -14.09 23.59 10.50
CA ARG A 157 -14.22 24.30 9.22
C ARG A 157 -13.87 23.42 8.01
N HIS A 158 -12.84 22.58 8.15
CA HIS A 158 -12.45 21.65 7.10
C HIS A 158 -13.50 20.55 6.91
N GLN A 159 -14.10 20.06 7.99
CA GLN A 159 -15.17 19.08 7.95
C GLN A 159 -16.41 19.64 7.23
N GLU A 160 -16.83 20.87 7.55
CA GLU A 160 -17.95 21.55 6.87
C GLU A 160 -17.65 21.75 5.37
N LYS A 161 -16.41 22.13 5.02
CA LYS A 161 -15.99 22.27 3.62
C LYS A 161 -16.02 20.92 2.88
N LYS A 162 -15.53 19.85 3.52
CA LYS A 162 -15.57 18.48 2.99
C LYS A 162 -17.02 18.06 2.70
N GLU A 163 -17.93 18.28 3.64
CA GLU A 163 -19.36 17.95 3.47
C GLU A 163 -20.01 18.76 2.35
N LYS A 164 -19.66 20.04 2.20
CA LYS A 164 -20.14 20.87 1.07
C LYS A 164 -19.65 20.33 -0.28
N ILE A 165 -18.38 19.96 -0.37
CA ILE A 165 -17.80 19.37 -1.58
C ILE A 165 -18.45 18.01 -1.88
N GLN A 166 -18.60 17.15 -0.87
CA GLN A 166 -19.25 15.84 -1.04
C GLN A 166 -20.69 15.97 -1.54
N ARG A 167 -21.46 16.92 -1.00
CA ARG A 167 -22.82 17.20 -1.50
C ARG A 167 -22.82 17.68 -2.96
N HIS A 168 -21.87 18.53 -3.34
CA HIS A 168 -21.75 18.99 -4.72
C HIS A 168 -21.35 17.84 -5.67
N ASN A 169 -20.38 17.01 -5.28
CA ASN A 169 -19.97 15.86 -6.07
C ASN A 169 -21.09 14.84 -6.26
N ARG A 170 -21.91 14.58 -5.24
CA ARG A 170 -23.11 13.73 -5.38
C ARG A 170 -24.06 14.29 -6.44
N LYS A 171 -24.42 15.58 -6.34
CA LYS A 171 -25.28 16.25 -7.33
C LYS A 171 -24.71 16.19 -8.76
N LEU A 172 -23.39 16.35 -8.91
CA LEU A 172 -22.74 16.22 -10.21
C LEU A 172 -22.76 14.78 -10.71
N GLY A 173 -22.55 13.80 -9.82
CA GLY A 173 -22.67 12.38 -10.14
C GLY A 173 -24.06 12.03 -10.67
N ASP A 174 -25.11 12.43 -9.95
CA ASP A 174 -26.51 12.20 -10.35
C ASP A 174 -26.83 12.86 -11.70
N LEU A 175 -26.29 14.06 -11.96
CA LEU A 175 -26.48 14.76 -13.23
C LEU A 175 -25.77 14.04 -14.38
N VAL A 176 -24.54 13.56 -14.17
CA VAL A 176 -23.78 12.81 -15.18
C VAL A 176 -24.49 11.50 -15.48
N GLU A 177 -24.92 10.75 -14.47
CA GLU A 177 -25.65 9.50 -14.66
C GLU A 177 -26.93 9.70 -15.46
N LYS A 178 -27.73 10.71 -15.10
CA LYS A 178 -28.94 11.08 -15.86
C LYS A 178 -28.61 11.41 -17.31
N LYS A 179 -27.58 12.24 -17.55
CA LYS A 179 -27.17 12.61 -18.92
C LYS A 179 -26.65 11.43 -19.72
N THR A 180 -25.96 10.49 -19.08
CA THR A 180 -25.50 9.26 -19.72
C THR A 180 -26.67 8.36 -20.12
N ILE A 181 -27.68 8.22 -19.26
CA ILE A 181 -28.91 7.46 -19.59
C ILE A 181 -29.67 8.13 -20.74
N ASP A 182 -29.89 9.45 -20.67
CA ASP A 182 -30.54 10.22 -21.73
C ASP A 182 -29.81 10.04 -23.07
N LEU A 183 -28.47 10.14 -23.05
CA LEU A 183 -27.63 9.99 -24.24
C LEU A 183 -27.71 8.57 -24.83
N LYS A 184 -27.71 7.53 -23.99
CA LYS A 184 -27.90 6.14 -24.45
C LYS A 184 -29.25 5.97 -25.14
N SER A 185 -30.33 6.46 -24.55
CA SER A 185 -31.66 6.41 -25.15
C SER A 185 -31.74 7.15 -26.49
N HIS A 186 -31.08 8.30 -26.60
CA HIS A 186 -30.96 9.02 -27.88
C HIS A 186 -30.21 8.22 -28.94
N TYR A 187 -29.11 7.54 -28.57
CA TYR A 187 -28.37 6.69 -29.51
C TYR A 187 -29.15 5.47 -29.96
N GLU A 188 -29.90 4.82 -29.06
CA GLU A 188 -30.79 3.70 -29.40
C GLU A 188 -31.86 4.14 -30.40
N ARG A 189 -32.57 5.24 -30.11
CA ARG A 189 -33.57 5.79 -31.04
C ARG A 189 -32.95 6.16 -32.40
N LEU A 190 -31.75 6.73 -32.41
CA LEU A 190 -31.05 7.05 -33.65
C LEU A 190 -30.65 5.79 -34.44
N ALA A 191 -30.22 4.74 -33.74
CA ALA A 191 -29.89 3.46 -34.37
C ALA A 191 -31.13 2.82 -35.01
N ASP A 192 -32.28 2.87 -34.34
CA ASP A 192 -33.54 2.34 -34.88
C ASP A 192 -34.00 3.12 -36.12
N LEU A 193 -33.94 4.45 -36.09
CA LEU A 193 -34.25 5.29 -37.25
C LEU A 193 -33.34 4.97 -38.44
N ARG A 194 -32.02 4.85 -38.19
CA ARG A 194 -31.06 4.47 -39.23
C ARG A 194 -31.34 3.08 -39.79
N ARG A 195 -31.60 2.10 -38.93
CA ARG A 195 -31.96 0.74 -39.34
C ARG A 195 -33.19 0.77 -40.24
N SER A 196 -34.25 1.48 -39.84
CA SER A 196 -35.47 1.64 -40.64
C SER A 196 -35.17 2.25 -42.00
N HIS A 197 -34.40 3.35 -42.05
CA HIS A 197 -34.03 4.00 -43.31
C HIS A 197 -33.16 3.11 -44.21
N ILE A 198 -32.23 2.34 -43.64
CA ILE A 198 -31.39 1.41 -44.40
C ILE A 198 -32.25 0.30 -45.02
N LEU A 199 -33.17 -0.28 -44.24
CA LEU A 199 -34.07 -1.33 -44.72
C LEU A 199 -35.04 -0.82 -45.80
N GLU A 200 -35.55 0.40 -45.68
CA GLU A 200 -36.35 1.03 -46.73
C GLU A 200 -35.52 1.29 -47.99
N LEU A 201 -34.30 1.83 -47.83
CA LEU A 201 -33.37 2.09 -48.92
C LEU A 201 -33.04 0.81 -49.70
N THR A 202 -32.76 -0.30 -49.01
CA THR A 202 -32.36 -1.58 -49.61
C THR A 202 -33.55 -2.42 -50.08
N SER A 203 -34.78 -2.12 -49.67
CA SER A 203 -35.98 -2.79 -50.20
C SER A 203 -36.61 -2.05 -51.38
N VAL A 204 -36.50 -0.72 -51.44
CA VAL A 204 -37.19 0.10 -52.45
C VAL A 204 -36.25 0.57 -53.57
N ILE A 205 -35.06 1.07 -53.23
CA ILE A 205 -34.16 1.72 -54.19
C ILE A 205 -33.04 0.78 -54.65
N PHE A 206 -32.47 0.03 -53.70
CA PHE A 206 -31.42 -0.95 -53.96
C PHE A 206 -31.80 -2.37 -53.52
N PRO A 207 -32.88 -2.98 -54.05
CA PRO A 207 -33.18 -4.39 -53.83
C PRO A 207 -31.95 -5.27 -54.11
N ILE A 208 -31.51 -6.04 -53.12
CA ILE A 208 -30.44 -7.03 -53.25
C ILE A 208 -31.04 -8.42 -53.11
N GLU A 209 -30.95 -9.23 -54.16
CA GLU A 209 -31.59 -10.54 -54.23
C GLU A 209 -30.63 -11.58 -54.83
N GLU A 210 -30.74 -12.83 -54.35
CA GLU A 210 -30.04 -13.96 -54.97
C GLU A 210 -30.79 -14.41 -56.23
N VAL A 211 -30.14 -14.30 -57.38
CA VAL A 211 -30.64 -14.80 -58.66
C VAL A 211 -30.12 -16.22 -58.86
N LYS A 212 -31.04 -17.18 -58.79
CA LYS A 212 -30.74 -18.57 -59.16
C LYS A 212 -30.81 -18.71 -60.67
N THR A 213 -29.66 -18.78 -61.33
CA THR A 213 -29.56 -19.03 -62.77
C THR A 213 -29.79 -20.53 -63.03
N GLY A 214 -31.04 -20.97 -62.88
CA GLY A 214 -31.45 -22.34 -63.17
C GLY A 214 -31.97 -22.45 -64.60
N ALA A 215 -31.10 -22.79 -65.55
CA ALA A 215 -31.54 -23.48 -66.76
C ALA A 215 -32.01 -24.88 -66.33
N ARG A 216 -33.28 -25.00 -65.90
CA ARG A 216 -33.96 -26.30 -65.85
C ARG A 216 -34.33 -26.67 -67.28
N ASP A 217 -33.58 -27.59 -67.87
CA ASP A 217 -34.05 -28.36 -69.00
C ASP A 217 -35.28 -29.18 -68.53
N PRO A 218 -36.45 -29.16 -69.21
CA PRO A 218 -37.67 -29.85 -68.75
C PRO A 218 -37.60 -31.38 -68.81
N ALA A 219 -36.47 -31.98 -69.19
CA ALA A 219 -36.38 -33.40 -69.53
C ALA A 219 -35.85 -34.32 -68.42
N ASP A 220 -35.41 -33.80 -67.26
CA ASP A 220 -34.77 -34.63 -66.23
C ASP A 220 -35.69 -34.88 -65.00
N VAL A 221 -36.91 -35.32 -65.30
CA VAL A 221 -37.81 -35.98 -64.34
C VAL A 221 -37.91 -37.46 -64.70
N SER A 222 -36.85 -38.21 -64.40
CA SER A 222 -36.98 -39.63 -64.07
C SER A 222 -35.70 -40.14 -63.43
N SER A 223 -35.81 -40.53 -62.16
CA SER A 223 -35.26 -41.76 -61.54
C SER A 223 -34.74 -41.49 -60.14
N GLU A 224 -35.65 -41.47 -59.15
CA GLU A 224 -35.28 -41.90 -57.81
C GLU A 224 -35.38 -43.42 -57.74
N SER A 225 -34.24 -44.10 -57.53
CA SER A 225 -34.08 -45.21 -56.58
C SER A 225 -32.76 -45.97 -56.84
N ASP A 226 -32.07 -46.27 -55.75
CA ASP A 226 -30.92 -47.17 -55.59
C ASP A 226 -29.49 -46.65 -55.88
N SER A 227 -28.79 -46.25 -54.83
CA SER A 227 -27.83 -47.15 -54.16
C SER A 227 -26.82 -46.37 -53.30
N ALA A 228 -26.77 -46.71 -52.01
CA ALA A 228 -25.90 -46.15 -50.99
C ALA A 228 -24.38 -46.47 -51.16
N MET A 229 -23.91 -46.67 -52.40
CA MET A 229 -22.51 -46.99 -52.74
C MET A 229 -21.84 -45.98 -53.67
N THR A 230 -22.53 -44.92 -54.08
CA THR A 230 -21.94 -43.85 -54.92
C THR A 230 -21.60 -42.57 -54.15
N SER A 231 -21.92 -42.48 -52.85
CA SER A 231 -21.80 -41.22 -52.08
C SER A 231 -20.37 -40.67 -52.02
N SER A 232 -19.33 -41.52 -51.94
CA SER A 232 -17.94 -41.03 -51.85
C SER A 232 -17.45 -40.43 -53.17
N THR A 233 -17.75 -41.09 -54.30
CA THR A 233 -17.37 -40.61 -55.63
C THR A 233 -18.24 -39.45 -56.06
N VAL A 234 -19.54 -39.46 -55.74
CA VAL A 234 -20.47 -38.36 -56.01
C VAL A 234 -20.13 -37.13 -55.16
N SER A 235 -19.76 -37.29 -53.88
CA SER A 235 -19.26 -36.18 -53.06
C SER A 235 -17.93 -35.62 -53.58
N LYS A 236 -16.99 -36.47 -54.01
CA LYS A 236 -15.73 -36.03 -54.64
C LYS A 236 -15.94 -35.38 -56.01
N LEU A 237 -16.91 -35.83 -56.79
CA LEU A 237 -17.29 -35.22 -58.07
C LEU A 237 -18.04 -33.89 -57.85
N ALA A 238 -18.87 -33.80 -56.82
CA ALA A 238 -19.51 -32.55 -56.40
C ALA A 238 -18.48 -31.56 -55.83
N GLU A 239 -17.48 -32.03 -55.08
CA GLU A 239 -16.32 -31.23 -54.64
C GLU A 239 -15.44 -30.78 -55.81
N ALA A 240 -15.13 -31.68 -56.76
CA ALA A 240 -14.37 -31.35 -57.96
C ALA A 240 -15.12 -30.36 -58.89
N ARG A 241 -16.46 -30.44 -58.96
CA ARG A 241 -17.30 -29.44 -59.63
C ARG A 241 -17.30 -28.09 -58.90
N ARG A 242 -17.11 -28.08 -57.58
CA ARG A 242 -16.97 -26.86 -56.77
C ARG A 242 -15.57 -26.24 -56.87
N THR A 243 -14.57 -26.99 -57.34
CA THR A 243 -13.22 -26.47 -57.55
C THR A 243 -13.01 -25.99 -58.98
N THR A 244 -12.84 -24.68 -59.20
CA THR A 244 -12.45 -24.12 -60.49
C THR A 244 -11.00 -23.64 -60.46
N TYR A 245 -10.23 -23.96 -61.50
CA TYR A 245 -8.85 -23.52 -61.64
C TYR A 245 -8.80 -22.21 -62.42
N HIS A 246 -8.56 -21.11 -61.71
CA HIS A 246 -8.50 -19.78 -62.32
C HIS A 246 -7.14 -19.13 -62.09
N SER A 247 -6.45 -18.76 -63.18
CA SER A 247 -5.19 -18.01 -63.17
C SER A 247 -4.10 -18.59 -62.22
N GLY A 248 -3.93 -19.92 -62.17
CA GLY A 248 -2.88 -20.56 -61.37
C GLY A 248 -3.30 -21.01 -59.96
N ARG A 249 -4.58 -20.90 -59.59
CA ARG A 249 -5.08 -21.22 -58.26
C ARG A 249 -6.39 -22.02 -58.32
N TRP A 250 -6.49 -23.05 -57.48
CA TRP A 250 -7.74 -23.76 -57.22
C TRP A 250 -8.61 -22.95 -56.25
N VAL A 251 -9.86 -22.69 -56.63
CA VAL A 251 -10.85 -21.97 -55.82
C VAL A 251 -12.05 -22.89 -55.61
N CYS A 252 -12.38 -23.18 -54.35
CA CYS A 252 -13.57 -23.96 -53.98
C CYS A 252 -14.75 -22.99 -53.79
N ASP A 253 -15.79 -23.12 -54.60
CA ASP A 253 -17.04 -22.37 -54.47
C ASP A 253 -18.06 -23.25 -53.71
N ASP A 254 -18.42 -22.88 -52.48
CA ASP A 254 -19.39 -23.63 -51.67
C ASP A 254 -20.83 -23.49 -52.20
N HIS A 255 -21.04 -22.58 -53.14
CA HIS A 255 -22.30 -22.32 -53.82
C HIS A 255 -22.05 -22.59 -55.30
N ASN A 256 -22.87 -23.43 -55.94
CA ASN A 256 -22.83 -23.69 -57.38
C ASN A 256 -22.47 -22.38 -58.12
N GLY A 257 -21.45 -22.39 -58.99
CA GLY A 257 -20.95 -21.22 -59.73
C GLY A 257 -22.00 -20.48 -60.60
N ASP A 258 -23.27 -20.85 -60.47
CA ASP A 258 -24.45 -20.29 -61.12
C ASP A 258 -25.26 -19.35 -60.20
N THR A 259 -24.79 -19.05 -58.98
CA THR A 259 -25.45 -18.07 -58.10
C THR A 259 -24.91 -16.67 -58.36
N SER A 260 -25.74 -15.83 -58.97
CA SER A 260 -25.48 -14.40 -59.11
C SER A 260 -26.32 -13.61 -58.12
N ILE A 261 -25.84 -12.45 -57.69
CA ILE A 261 -26.57 -11.55 -56.80
C ILE A 261 -26.92 -10.32 -57.61
N SER A 262 -28.21 -9.99 -57.68
CA SER A 262 -28.69 -8.78 -58.35
C SER A 262 -28.76 -7.59 -57.40
N ILE A 263 -28.55 -6.39 -57.94
CA ILE A 263 -28.80 -5.11 -57.27
C ILE A 263 -29.68 -4.24 -58.18
N THR A 264 -30.83 -3.77 -57.68
CA THR A 264 -31.77 -2.95 -58.46
C THR A 264 -32.40 -3.71 -59.66
N GLY A 265 -32.49 -5.05 -59.54
CA GLY A 265 -33.24 -5.93 -60.45
C GLY A 265 -32.40 -7.01 -61.15
N PRO A 266 -33.04 -8.05 -61.74
CA PRO A 266 -32.37 -9.28 -62.21
C PRO A 266 -31.31 -9.06 -63.30
N TRP A 267 -31.42 -7.98 -64.06
CA TRP A 267 -30.54 -7.63 -65.19
C TRP A 267 -29.22 -7.00 -64.76
N ILE A 268 -29.10 -6.59 -63.49
CA ILE A 268 -27.93 -5.91 -62.93
C ILE A 268 -27.37 -6.83 -61.84
N SER A 269 -26.57 -7.82 -62.24
CA SER A 269 -26.10 -8.88 -61.35
C SER A 269 -24.58 -9.01 -61.33
N LEU A 270 -24.03 -9.37 -60.17
CA LEU A 270 -22.64 -9.79 -60.01
C LEU A 270 -22.53 -11.27 -59.67
N PRO A 271 -21.50 -11.97 -60.17
CA PRO A 271 -21.13 -13.29 -59.68
C PRO A 271 -20.86 -13.26 -58.18
N ASN A 272 -21.43 -14.20 -57.43
CA ASN A 272 -21.30 -14.25 -55.96
C ASN A 272 -19.83 -14.38 -55.51
N ASN A 273 -19.05 -15.17 -56.25
CA ASN A 273 -17.63 -15.44 -55.98
C ASN A 273 -16.69 -14.27 -56.31
N GLY A 274 -17.20 -13.18 -56.92
CA GLY A 274 -16.39 -12.04 -57.33
C GLY A 274 -15.50 -12.31 -58.55
N ASP A 275 -15.78 -13.35 -59.34
CA ASP A 275 -15.12 -13.56 -60.62
C ASP A 275 -15.68 -12.62 -61.69
N TYR A 276 -14.96 -11.53 -61.96
CA TYR A 276 -15.31 -10.57 -63.01
C TYR A 276 -14.63 -10.88 -64.37
N SER A 277 -14.26 -12.14 -64.63
CA SER A 277 -13.62 -12.58 -65.87
C SER A 277 -14.39 -12.17 -67.14
N ALA A 278 -15.72 -12.23 -67.10
CA ALA A 278 -16.59 -11.79 -68.20
C ALA A 278 -16.37 -10.30 -68.59
N TYR A 279 -16.06 -9.44 -67.62
CA TYR A 279 -15.70 -8.05 -67.89
C TYR A 279 -14.36 -7.95 -68.62
N TYR A 280 -13.33 -8.67 -68.17
CA TYR A 280 -12.01 -8.60 -68.79
C TYR A 280 -12.01 -9.15 -70.21
N ASN A 281 -12.68 -10.29 -70.42
CA ASN A 281 -12.76 -10.93 -71.74
C ASN A 281 -13.38 -9.98 -72.76
N TRP A 282 -14.50 -9.34 -72.40
CA TRP A 282 -15.16 -8.38 -73.29
C TRP A 282 -14.32 -7.11 -73.53
N VAL A 283 -13.64 -6.58 -72.51
CA VAL A 283 -12.79 -5.38 -72.69
C VAL A 283 -11.60 -5.65 -73.62
N GLU A 284 -11.03 -6.86 -73.60
CA GLU A 284 -9.96 -7.23 -74.54
C GLU A 284 -10.50 -7.50 -75.95
N GLU A 285 -11.67 -8.12 -76.09
CA GLU A 285 -12.34 -8.38 -77.38
C GLU A 285 -12.80 -7.09 -78.09
N LYS A 286 -13.23 -6.07 -77.33
CA LYS A 286 -13.55 -4.75 -77.88
C LYS A 286 -12.33 -4.01 -78.43
N LYS A 287 -11.12 -4.28 -77.91
CA LYS A 287 -9.89 -3.69 -78.47
C LYS A 287 -9.51 -4.29 -79.82
N THR A 288 -9.91 -5.54 -80.09
CA THR A 288 -9.56 -6.26 -81.32
C THR A 288 -10.60 -6.13 -82.42
N THR A 289 -11.84 -5.76 -82.09
CA THR A 289 -12.98 -5.83 -83.01
C THR A 289 -13.66 -4.46 -83.17
N GLN A 290 -13.42 -3.78 -84.30
CA GLN A 290 -14.15 -2.55 -84.68
C GLN A 290 -15.44 -2.93 -85.44
N GLY A 291 -16.44 -3.44 -84.72
CA GLY A 291 -17.76 -3.78 -85.29
C GLY A 291 -18.89 -2.94 -84.66
N PRO A 292 -20.03 -2.76 -85.34
CA PRO A 292 -21.15 -1.94 -84.84
C PRO A 292 -21.78 -2.54 -83.57
N ASP A 293 -22.04 -1.64 -82.62
CA ASP A 293 -22.48 -1.85 -81.23
C ASP A 293 -23.94 -2.32 -81.19
N MET A 294 -24.19 -3.62 -81.39
CA MET A 294 -25.53 -4.22 -81.44
C MET A 294 -25.67 -5.45 -80.54
N GLU A 295 -25.20 -5.37 -79.30
CA GLU A 295 -25.50 -6.41 -78.29
C GLU A 295 -26.18 -5.79 -77.07
N HIS A 296 -27.51 -6.00 -76.97
CA HIS A 296 -28.35 -5.50 -75.87
C HIS A 296 -28.04 -6.14 -74.50
N ASN A 297 -27.12 -7.10 -74.40
CA ASN A 297 -26.74 -7.80 -73.17
C ASN A 297 -25.22 -7.90 -73.00
N ASN A 298 -24.54 -6.76 -72.92
CA ASN A 298 -23.11 -6.74 -72.66
C ASN A 298 -22.81 -7.04 -71.16
N PRO A 299 -22.04 -8.11 -70.85
CA PRO A 299 -21.68 -8.45 -69.47
C PRO A 299 -20.84 -7.36 -68.80
N ALA A 300 -20.03 -6.61 -69.54
CA ALA A 300 -19.21 -5.54 -68.98
C ALA A 300 -20.06 -4.36 -68.50
N TYR A 301 -21.10 -3.97 -69.26
CA TYR A 301 -22.03 -2.91 -68.82
C TYR A 301 -22.84 -3.35 -67.60
N THR A 302 -23.25 -4.62 -67.57
CA THR A 302 -23.96 -5.22 -66.42
C THR A 302 -23.12 -5.19 -65.16
N ILE A 303 -21.87 -5.68 -65.23
CA ILE A 303 -20.94 -5.70 -64.10
C ILE A 303 -20.58 -4.29 -63.64
N SER A 304 -20.29 -3.38 -64.58
CA SER A 304 -19.98 -1.98 -64.27
C SER A 304 -21.16 -1.27 -63.61
N ALA A 305 -22.39 -1.46 -64.11
CA ALA A 305 -23.59 -0.89 -63.51
C ALA A 305 -23.81 -1.39 -62.09
N ALA A 306 -23.70 -2.71 -61.88
CA ALA A 306 -23.87 -3.30 -60.55
C ALA A 306 -22.80 -2.81 -59.55
N LEU A 307 -21.54 -2.67 -59.97
CA LEU A 307 -20.47 -2.10 -59.14
C LEU A 307 -20.67 -0.59 -58.88
N CYS A 308 -21.22 0.16 -59.85
CA CYS A 308 -21.56 1.57 -59.70
C CYS A 308 -22.67 1.75 -58.65
N TYR A 309 -23.73 0.94 -58.70
CA TYR A 309 -24.79 0.93 -57.68
C TYR A 309 -24.32 0.41 -56.31
N ALA A 310 -23.48 -0.62 -56.26
CA ALA A 310 -22.89 -1.10 -55.01
C ALA A 310 -22.02 -0.01 -54.34
N THR A 311 -21.28 0.77 -55.14
CA THR A 311 -20.49 1.91 -54.68
C THR A 311 -21.40 3.02 -54.15
N GLN A 312 -22.46 3.34 -54.87
CA GLN A 312 -23.45 4.34 -54.45
C GLN A 312 -24.10 3.94 -53.13
N LEU A 313 -24.56 2.70 -53.01
CA LEU A 313 -25.15 2.17 -51.78
C LEU A 313 -24.15 2.22 -50.63
N ALA A 314 -22.92 1.73 -50.81
CA ALA A 314 -21.89 1.77 -49.76
C ALA A 314 -21.59 3.20 -49.29
N ASN A 315 -21.55 4.17 -50.20
CA ASN A 315 -21.37 5.58 -49.88
C ASN A 315 -22.57 6.15 -49.09
N ILE A 316 -23.81 5.85 -49.50
CA ILE A 316 -25.02 6.27 -48.77
C ILE A 316 -25.07 5.63 -47.38
N LEU A 317 -24.82 4.32 -47.28
CA LEU A 317 -24.77 3.61 -46.00
C LEU A 317 -23.73 4.21 -45.06
N SER A 318 -22.54 4.56 -45.58
CA SER A 318 -21.51 5.23 -44.79
C SER A 318 -21.98 6.58 -44.23
N HIS A 319 -22.79 7.33 -44.99
CA HIS A 319 -23.34 8.59 -44.55
C HIS A 319 -24.44 8.42 -43.50
N ILE A 320 -25.36 7.47 -43.71
CA ILE A 320 -26.44 7.16 -42.76
C ILE A 320 -25.87 6.66 -41.43
N LEU A 321 -24.87 5.78 -41.48
CA LEU A 321 -24.21 5.20 -40.30
C LEU A 321 -23.20 6.15 -39.64
N ASP A 322 -22.88 7.29 -40.27
CA ASP A 322 -21.86 8.24 -39.84
C ASP A 322 -20.47 7.58 -39.67
N ILE A 323 -20.03 6.91 -40.73
CA ILE A 323 -18.77 6.16 -40.81
C ILE A 323 -17.92 6.68 -41.96
N ASN A 324 -16.68 7.05 -41.66
CA ASN A 324 -15.71 7.44 -42.67
C ASN A 324 -15.09 6.21 -43.34
N LEU A 325 -15.33 6.05 -44.64
CA LEU A 325 -14.76 4.95 -45.42
C LEU A 325 -13.24 5.08 -45.59
N PRO A 326 -12.48 3.97 -45.49
CA PRO A 326 -11.02 4.00 -45.57
C PRO A 326 -10.49 4.29 -46.98
N LYS A 327 -11.27 3.98 -48.04
CA LYS A 327 -10.89 4.22 -49.43
C LYS A 327 -11.87 5.21 -50.06
N LYS A 328 -11.34 6.26 -50.68
CA LYS A 328 -12.15 7.18 -51.50
C LYS A 328 -12.47 6.48 -52.82
N LEU A 329 -13.76 6.35 -53.10
CA LEU A 329 -14.27 5.71 -54.31
C LEU A 329 -15.52 6.48 -54.77
N CYS A 330 -15.44 7.08 -55.94
CA CYS A 330 -16.55 7.81 -56.54
C CYS A 330 -17.39 6.86 -57.40
N ASN A 331 -18.71 7.07 -57.44
CA ASN A 331 -19.60 6.25 -58.27
C ASN A 331 -19.18 6.26 -59.76
N SER A 332 -18.68 7.40 -60.24
CA SER A 332 -18.20 7.56 -61.61
C SER A 332 -16.99 6.69 -61.98
N GLU A 333 -16.29 6.08 -61.01
CA GLU A 333 -15.12 5.22 -61.28
C GLU A 333 -15.51 3.98 -62.11
N PHE A 334 -16.74 3.45 -61.95
CA PHE A 334 -17.25 2.31 -62.74
C PHE A 334 -18.15 2.70 -63.91
N CYS A 335 -18.66 3.94 -63.91
CA CYS A 335 -19.61 4.43 -64.90
C CYS A 335 -18.93 5.16 -66.11
N GLY A 336 -17.59 5.16 -66.20
CA GLY A 336 -16.82 5.78 -67.30
C GLY A 336 -16.45 4.85 -68.45
N GLU A 337 -15.59 5.31 -69.38
CA GLU A 337 -15.04 4.47 -70.45
C GLU A 337 -14.31 3.22 -69.90
N ASN A 338 -14.36 2.12 -70.65
CA ASN A 338 -13.85 0.81 -70.29
C ASN A 338 -12.50 0.87 -69.55
N LEU A 339 -12.52 0.53 -68.26
CA LEU A 339 -11.32 0.47 -67.43
C LEU A 339 -10.41 -0.69 -67.85
N SER A 340 -9.10 -0.45 -67.84
CA SER A 340 -8.12 -1.52 -67.95
C SER A 340 -8.23 -2.50 -66.78
N ARG A 341 -7.88 -3.77 -67.00
CA ARG A 341 -7.92 -4.85 -65.99
C ARG A 341 -7.32 -4.45 -64.65
N GLN A 342 -6.17 -3.77 -64.66
CA GLN A 342 -5.48 -3.32 -63.44
C GLN A 342 -6.25 -2.22 -62.69
N LYS A 343 -6.78 -1.22 -63.42
CA LYS A 343 -7.57 -0.13 -62.82
C LYS A 343 -8.88 -0.65 -62.24
N PHE A 344 -9.58 -1.50 -63.00
CA PHE A 344 -10.80 -2.17 -62.56
C PHE A 344 -10.58 -2.99 -61.29
N THR A 345 -9.57 -3.88 -61.29
CA THR A 345 -9.24 -4.70 -60.11
C THR A 345 -8.93 -3.84 -58.88
N ARG A 346 -8.22 -2.72 -59.06
CA ARG A 346 -7.91 -1.79 -57.97
C ARG A 346 -9.17 -1.11 -57.43
N ALA A 347 -10.08 -0.68 -58.31
CA ALA A 347 -11.35 -0.07 -57.93
C ALA A 347 -12.24 -1.05 -57.13
N VAL A 348 -12.39 -2.28 -57.62
CA VAL A 348 -13.12 -3.36 -56.93
C VAL A 348 -12.51 -3.65 -55.56
N LYS A 349 -11.18 -3.73 -55.44
CA LYS A 349 -10.52 -3.93 -54.14
C LYS A 349 -10.79 -2.78 -53.15
N LYS A 350 -10.84 -1.53 -53.62
CA LYS A 350 -11.22 -0.39 -52.78
C LYS A 350 -12.67 -0.52 -52.30
N LEU A 351 -13.58 -0.90 -53.20
CA LEU A 351 -15.00 -1.11 -52.88
C LEU A 351 -15.17 -2.20 -51.82
N ASN A 352 -14.57 -3.36 -52.03
CA ASN A 352 -14.65 -4.47 -51.07
C ASN A 352 -14.06 -4.10 -49.71
N ALA A 353 -12.94 -3.36 -49.68
CA ALA A 353 -12.38 -2.87 -48.43
C ALA A 353 -13.33 -1.93 -47.69
N ASN A 354 -14.04 -1.05 -48.41
CA ASN A 354 -15.05 -0.18 -47.81
C ASN A 354 -16.26 -0.96 -47.28
N ILE A 355 -16.77 -1.92 -48.06
CA ILE A 355 -17.91 -2.76 -47.66
C ILE A 355 -17.56 -3.57 -46.41
N LEU A 356 -16.40 -4.23 -46.38
CA LEU A 356 -15.94 -4.96 -45.20
C LEU A 356 -15.79 -4.04 -43.98
N TYR A 357 -15.27 -2.83 -44.19
CA TYR A 357 -15.17 -1.85 -43.11
C TYR A 357 -16.53 -1.49 -42.51
N LEU A 358 -17.56 -1.31 -43.35
CA LEU A 358 -18.93 -1.13 -42.89
C LEU A 358 -19.45 -2.38 -42.15
N CYS A 359 -19.20 -3.58 -42.68
CA CYS A 359 -19.58 -4.84 -42.02
C CYS A 359 -18.98 -4.95 -40.61
N PHE A 360 -17.69 -4.65 -40.46
CA PHE A 360 -17.01 -4.68 -39.16
C PHE A 360 -17.56 -3.64 -38.19
N SER A 361 -17.87 -2.43 -38.68
CA SER A 361 -18.44 -1.37 -37.85
C SER A 361 -19.83 -1.72 -37.28
N GLN A 362 -20.58 -2.57 -37.98
CA GLN A 362 -21.91 -3.02 -37.58
C GLN A 362 -21.88 -4.43 -36.97
N HIS A 363 -20.70 -4.96 -36.65
CA HIS A 363 -20.53 -6.28 -36.03
C HIS A 363 -21.20 -7.43 -36.80
N VAL A 364 -21.14 -7.42 -38.13
CA VAL A 364 -21.54 -8.57 -38.95
C VAL A 364 -20.60 -9.74 -38.66
N ASN A 365 -21.15 -10.97 -38.61
CA ASN A 365 -20.37 -12.18 -38.31
C ASN A 365 -19.23 -12.37 -39.31
N LEU A 366 -18.00 -12.45 -38.79
CA LEU A 366 -16.77 -12.57 -39.59
C LEU A 366 -16.73 -13.85 -40.43
N ASP A 367 -17.33 -14.95 -39.95
CA ASP A 367 -17.32 -16.24 -40.65
C ASP A 367 -18.13 -16.22 -41.95
N GLN A 368 -19.08 -15.27 -42.06
CA GLN A 368 -19.92 -15.10 -43.24
C GLN A 368 -19.28 -14.19 -44.29
N LEU A 369 -18.30 -13.38 -43.90
CA LEU A 369 -17.71 -12.35 -44.76
C LEU A 369 -16.57 -12.92 -45.61
N GLN A 370 -16.63 -12.65 -46.91
CA GLN A 370 -15.60 -13.07 -47.85
C GLN A 370 -15.04 -11.88 -48.62
N PRO A 371 -13.71 -11.64 -48.66
CA PRO A 371 -13.15 -10.41 -49.21
C PRO A 371 -13.45 -10.13 -50.69
N LEU A 372 -13.82 -11.16 -51.45
CA LEU A 372 -14.14 -11.05 -52.88
C LEU A 372 -15.65 -10.90 -53.15
N HIS A 373 -16.51 -11.25 -52.19
CA HIS A 373 -17.95 -11.31 -52.41
C HIS A 373 -18.61 -9.94 -52.17
N THR A 374 -18.56 -9.08 -53.19
CA THR A 374 -18.98 -7.67 -53.10
C THR A 374 -20.43 -7.50 -52.64
N LEU A 375 -21.42 -7.98 -53.40
CA LEU A 375 -22.84 -7.82 -53.06
C LEU A 375 -23.29 -8.72 -51.91
N ARG A 376 -22.68 -9.90 -51.75
CA ARG A 376 -22.98 -10.81 -50.64
C ARG A 376 -22.70 -10.18 -49.28
N ASN A 377 -21.53 -9.54 -49.13
CA ASN A 377 -21.18 -8.86 -47.89
C ASN A 377 -22.14 -7.68 -47.62
N LEU A 378 -22.56 -6.96 -48.66
CA LEU A 378 -23.58 -5.91 -48.51
C LEU A 378 -24.92 -6.50 -48.06
N MET A 379 -25.33 -7.65 -48.60
CA MET A 379 -26.55 -8.35 -48.19
C MET A 379 -26.50 -8.78 -46.71
N TYR A 380 -25.35 -9.27 -46.22
CA TYR A 380 -25.18 -9.56 -44.80
C TYR A 380 -25.22 -8.31 -43.93
N LEU A 381 -24.62 -7.20 -44.39
CA LEU A 381 -24.66 -5.91 -43.69
C LEU A 381 -26.08 -5.37 -43.51
N VAL A 382 -26.91 -5.44 -44.56
CA VAL A 382 -28.27 -4.87 -44.56
C VAL A 382 -29.36 -5.88 -44.21
N SER A 383 -28.97 -7.06 -43.71
CA SER A 383 -29.91 -8.12 -43.35
C SER A 383 -30.89 -7.64 -42.27
N PRO A 384 -32.21 -7.86 -42.41
CA PRO A 384 -33.20 -7.50 -41.40
C PRO A 384 -32.94 -8.14 -40.03
N ASN A 385 -32.25 -9.29 -40.02
CA ASN A 385 -31.93 -10.04 -38.81
C ASN A 385 -30.70 -9.51 -38.06
N SER A 386 -30.10 -8.40 -38.51
CA SER A 386 -28.91 -7.82 -37.88
C SER A 386 -29.28 -6.95 -36.68
N GLU A 387 -29.03 -7.47 -35.47
CA GLU A 387 -29.31 -6.76 -34.21
C GLU A 387 -28.48 -5.47 -34.04
N HIS A 388 -27.35 -5.37 -34.73
CA HIS A 388 -26.33 -4.33 -34.53
C HIS A 388 -26.34 -3.24 -35.61
N LEU A 389 -27.21 -3.35 -36.61
CA LEU A 389 -27.33 -2.35 -37.68
C LEU A 389 -27.87 -1.01 -37.16
N GLY A 390 -27.27 0.09 -37.63
CA GLY A 390 -27.63 1.46 -37.25
C GLY A 390 -26.70 2.08 -36.19
N ARG A 391 -25.74 1.32 -35.67
CA ARG A 391 -24.79 1.78 -34.64
C ARG A 391 -23.80 2.79 -35.20
N CYS A 392 -23.53 3.83 -34.41
CA CYS A 392 -22.52 4.84 -34.69
C CYS A 392 -21.15 4.42 -34.16
N ARG A 393 -20.07 4.97 -34.74
CA ARG A 393 -18.68 4.76 -34.29
C ARG A 393 -18.44 5.04 -32.79
N LEU A 394 -19.20 5.96 -32.19
CA LEU A 394 -19.12 6.32 -30.77
C LEU A 394 -19.71 5.27 -29.82
N CYS A 395 -20.62 4.41 -30.29
CA CYS A 395 -21.18 3.33 -29.47
C CYS A 395 -20.16 2.21 -29.21
N ILE A 396 -19.16 2.06 -30.09
CA ILE A 396 -18.19 0.95 -30.07
C ILE A 396 -17.12 1.15 -28.98
N LEU A 397 -16.78 2.39 -28.62
CA LEU A 397 -15.71 2.67 -27.65
C LEU A 397 -16.19 2.78 -26.20
N GLY A 398 -17.50 2.90 -25.98
CA GLY A 398 -18.07 3.20 -24.65
C GLY A 398 -18.78 2.03 -23.96
N TRP A 399 -18.93 0.89 -24.61
CA TRP A 399 -19.75 -0.22 -24.10
C TRP A 399 -18.94 -1.38 -23.52
N ASP A 400 -17.65 -1.52 -23.86
CA ASP A 400 -16.79 -2.63 -23.40
C ASP A 400 -15.80 -2.25 -22.28
N THR A 401 -16.00 -1.13 -21.58
CA THR A 401 -15.15 -0.72 -20.44
C THR A 401 -15.94 -0.43 -19.16
N ALA A 402 -16.91 -1.30 -18.84
CA ALA A 402 -17.52 -1.39 -17.51
C ALA A 402 -17.55 -2.84 -17.04
#